data_AF-A0A4U9CX74-F1
#
_entry.id   AF-A0A4U9CX74-F1
#
_cell.length_a   1.000
_cell.length_b   1.000
_cell.length_c   1.000
_cell.angle_alpha   90.00
_cell.angle_beta   90.00
_cell.angle_gamma   90.00
#
_symmetry.space_group_name_H-M   'P 1'
#
loop_
_entity.id
_entity.type
_entity.pdbx_description
1 polymer ?
#
loop_
_entity_poly.entity_id
_entity_poly.type
_entity_poly.pdbx_seq_one_letter_code
_entity_poly.pdbx_strand_id
1 'polypeptide(L)'
;MGMDLNLVQLIAYSDWNETQQRQADGKWVNYSYDWMFKPGAMGQIAQYADGIGPDYHMLVAANARPDQVALTDMVKEAHRQHLVVHPYTVRADQLPDYVTNVNQLFDLLYNKAGVDGLFSDFPDKAVQFLQQEGERR
;
A
#
# COMPACT_ATOMS: atom_id res chain seq x y z
N MET A 1 -23.76 21.02 0.89
CA MET A 1 -23.53 19.72 1.56
C MET A 1 -22.03 19.54 1.65
N GLY A 2 -21.41 19.96 2.77
CA GLY A 2 -19.97 19.78 3.00
C GLY A 2 -19.77 18.46 3.72
N MET A 3 -19.38 17.42 2.98
CA MET A 3 -19.01 16.14 3.57
C MET A 3 -17.53 16.21 3.94
N ASP A 4 -17.26 16.05 5.24
CA ASP A 4 -15.91 15.91 5.78
C ASP A 4 -15.59 14.41 5.82
N LEU A 5 -14.84 13.95 4.83
CA LEU A 5 -14.56 12.54 4.61
C LEU A 5 -13.06 12.35 4.42
N ASN A 6 -12.53 11.28 5.03
CA ASN A 6 -11.16 10.85 4.76
C ASN A 6 -11.07 10.32 3.32
N LEU A 7 -10.15 10.87 2.54
CA LEU A 7 -9.87 10.48 1.17
C LEU A 7 -8.62 9.61 1.13
N VAL A 8 -8.72 8.46 0.45
CA VAL A 8 -7.59 7.53 0.27
C VAL A 8 -7.26 7.42 -1.22
N GLN A 9 -6.02 7.75 -1.59
CA GLN A 9 -5.51 7.58 -2.95
C GLN A 9 -5.04 6.13 -3.15
N LEU A 10 -5.74 5.38 -4.02
CA LEU A 10 -5.24 4.07 -4.45
C LEU A 10 -4.11 4.22 -5.48
N ILE A 11 -3.05 3.42 -5.36
CA ILE A 11 -1.90 3.47 -6.26
C ILE A 11 -1.79 2.15 -7.02
N ALA A 12 -1.90 2.23 -8.34
CA ALA A 12 -1.76 1.09 -9.26
C ALA A 12 -0.44 1.18 -10.06
N TYR A 13 -0.05 0.10 -10.72
CA TYR A 13 0.99 0.19 -11.75
C TYR A 13 0.39 0.72 -13.05
N SER A 14 1.13 1.59 -13.75
CA SER A 14 0.64 2.24 -14.97
C SER A 14 0.22 1.24 -16.06
N ASP A 15 0.88 0.08 -16.15
CA ASP A 15 0.58 -0.97 -17.13
C ASP A 15 -0.75 -1.71 -16.87
N TRP A 16 -1.38 -1.53 -15.71
CA TRP A 16 -2.70 -2.10 -15.41
C TRP A 16 -3.83 -1.41 -16.17
N ASN A 17 -3.59 -0.22 -16.73
CA ASN A 17 -4.59 0.59 -17.43
C ASN A 17 -5.85 0.86 -16.59
N GLU A 18 -5.69 0.96 -15.27
CA GLU A 18 -6.78 1.10 -14.30
C GLU A 18 -7.55 2.42 -14.46
N THR A 19 -6.86 3.48 -14.90
CA THR A 19 -7.44 4.83 -14.91
C THR A 19 -7.12 5.55 -16.20
N GLN A 20 -8.14 6.21 -16.76
CA GLN A 20 -7.98 7.09 -17.89
C GLN A 20 -8.11 8.54 -17.45
N GLN A 21 -7.19 9.38 -17.91
CA GLN A 21 -7.24 10.82 -17.74
C GLN A 21 -7.63 11.48 -19.05
N ARG A 22 -8.59 12.40 -18.99
CA ARG A 22 -8.97 13.22 -20.14
C ARG A 22 -7.99 14.37 -20.29
N GLN A 23 -7.34 14.44 -21.45
CA GLN A 23 -6.45 15.55 -21.80
C GLN A 23 -7.24 16.79 -22.25
N ALA A 24 -6.55 17.92 -22.32
CA ALA A 24 -7.11 19.19 -22.78
C ALA A 24 -7.63 19.12 -24.23
N ASP A 25 -7.05 18.24 -25.07
CA ASP A 25 -7.52 17.98 -26.44
C ASP A 25 -8.77 17.08 -26.50
N GLY A 26 -9.30 16.67 -25.35
CA GLY A 26 -10.49 15.86 -25.21
C GLY A 26 -10.24 14.34 -25.28
N LYS A 27 -9.02 13.88 -25.57
CA LYS A 27 -8.70 12.45 -25.64
C LYS A 27 -8.49 11.85 -24.26
N TRP A 28 -8.85 10.58 -24.13
CA TRP A 28 -8.56 9.79 -22.95
C TRP A 28 -7.21 9.08 -23.13
N VAL A 29 -6.33 9.24 -22.16
CA VAL A 29 -5.05 8.53 -22.09
C VAL A 29 -4.95 7.78 -20.78
N ASN A 30 -4.19 6.70 -20.76
CA ASN A 30 -3.90 5.98 -19.53
C ASN A 30 -3.15 6.91 -18.55
N TYR A 31 -3.60 6.91 -17.29
CA TYR A 31 -2.97 7.70 -16.23
C TYR A 31 -1.67 7.04 -15.79
N SER A 32 -0.57 7.79 -15.81
CA SER A 32 0.71 7.31 -15.32
C SER A 32 0.80 7.48 -13.81
N TYR A 33 0.94 6.36 -13.11
CA TYR A 33 1.18 6.30 -11.66
C TYR A 33 2.67 6.40 -11.30
N ASP A 34 3.57 6.37 -12.29
CA ASP A 34 5.03 6.29 -12.10
C ASP A 34 5.60 7.42 -11.24
N TRP A 35 4.95 8.59 -11.26
CA TRP A 35 5.36 9.72 -10.45
C TRP A 35 5.11 9.50 -8.95
N MET A 36 4.11 8.69 -8.59
CA MET A 36 3.75 8.41 -7.19
C MET A 36 4.82 7.58 -6.45
N PHE A 37 5.74 6.95 -7.19
CA PHE A 37 6.87 6.19 -6.64
C PHE A 37 8.14 7.03 -6.44
N LYS A 38 8.14 8.30 -6.88
CA LYS A 38 9.32 9.17 -6.81
C LYS A 38 9.40 9.88 -5.46
N PRO A 39 10.61 10.22 -4.98
CA PRO A 39 10.77 11.02 -3.77
C PRO A 39 10.01 12.35 -3.86
N GLY A 40 9.24 12.68 -2.83
CA GLY A 40 8.44 13.90 -2.72
C GLY A 40 7.01 13.77 -3.25
N ALA A 41 6.64 12.63 -3.87
CA ALA A 41 5.31 12.43 -4.41
C ALA A 41 4.22 12.40 -3.33
N MET A 42 4.52 11.85 -2.15
CA MET A 42 3.56 11.81 -1.04
C MET A 42 3.18 13.20 -0.56
N GLY A 43 4.09 14.18 -0.68
CA GLY A 43 3.80 15.58 -0.34
C GLY A 43 2.80 16.24 -1.31
N GLN A 44 2.70 15.74 -2.55
CA GLN A 44 1.65 16.18 -3.48
C GLN A 44 0.32 15.50 -3.16
N ILE A 45 0.35 14.20 -2.84
CA ILE A 45 -0.85 13.42 -2.48
C ILE A 45 -1.51 13.98 -1.20
N ALA A 46 -0.70 14.35 -0.20
CA ALA A 46 -1.17 14.93 1.06
C ALA A 46 -1.88 16.29 0.93
N GLN A 47 -1.86 16.92 -0.25
CA GLN A 47 -2.63 18.14 -0.50
C GLN A 47 -4.12 17.88 -0.69
N TYR A 48 -4.49 16.63 -1.00
CA TYR A 48 -5.88 16.27 -1.32
C TYR A 48 -6.35 14.96 -0.70
N ALA A 49 -5.47 14.13 -0.13
CA ALA A 49 -5.80 12.86 0.48
C ALA A 49 -5.28 12.76 1.91
N ASP A 50 -5.95 11.94 2.71
CA ASP A 50 -5.64 11.63 4.11
C ASP A 50 -4.90 10.30 4.26
N GLY A 51 -4.85 9.50 3.19
CA GLY A 51 -4.10 8.25 3.15
C GLY A 51 -3.81 7.74 1.74
N ILE A 52 -3.00 6.69 1.68
CA ILE A 52 -2.70 5.95 0.45
C ILE A 52 -3.05 4.47 0.61
N GLY A 53 -3.52 3.88 -0.48
CA GLY A 53 -3.69 2.43 -0.61
C GLY A 53 -2.89 1.90 -1.78
N PRO A 54 -1.59 1.58 -1.60
CA PRO A 54 -0.80 0.97 -2.64
C PRO A 54 -1.04 -0.54 -2.75
N ASP A 55 -0.69 -1.14 -3.89
CA ASP A 55 -0.44 -2.57 -3.89
C ASP A 55 0.72 -2.91 -2.93
N TYR A 56 0.59 -3.94 -2.09
CA TYR A 56 1.62 -4.25 -1.08
C TYR A 56 2.99 -4.57 -1.68
N HIS A 57 3.08 -5.04 -2.93
CA HIS A 57 4.34 -5.25 -3.63
C HIS A 57 5.12 -3.94 -3.84
N MET A 58 4.43 -2.78 -3.85
CA MET A 58 5.08 -1.46 -3.94
C MET A 58 5.82 -1.07 -2.65
N LEU A 59 5.48 -1.72 -1.54
CA LEU A 59 6.14 -1.52 -0.25
C LEU A 59 7.39 -2.39 -0.08
N VAL A 60 7.55 -3.40 -0.95
CA VAL A 60 8.63 -4.39 -0.91
C VAL A 60 9.56 -4.18 -2.10
N ALA A 61 10.87 -4.25 -1.89
CA ALA A 61 11.83 -4.13 -2.97
C ALA A 61 11.68 -5.29 -3.97
N ALA A 62 11.81 -5.00 -5.27
CA ALA A 62 11.62 -5.98 -6.35
C ALA A 62 12.57 -7.20 -6.28
N ASN A 63 13.67 -7.11 -5.55
CA ASN A 63 14.65 -8.18 -5.35
C ASN A 63 14.47 -8.95 -4.03
N ALA A 64 13.32 -8.82 -3.36
CA ALA A 64 13.05 -9.50 -2.10
C ALA A 64 13.14 -11.02 -2.23
N ARG A 65 13.79 -11.65 -1.24
CA ARG A 65 13.94 -13.09 -1.11
C ARG A 65 13.58 -13.51 0.33
N PRO A 66 13.28 -14.80 0.59
CA PRO A 66 12.90 -15.26 1.93
C PRO A 66 13.86 -14.87 3.06
N ASP A 67 15.15 -14.74 2.76
CA ASP A 67 16.23 -14.38 3.68
C ASP A 67 16.60 -12.88 3.65
N GLN A 68 16.13 -12.15 2.64
CA GLN A 68 16.47 -10.75 2.42
C GLN A 68 15.27 -9.98 1.85
N VAL A 69 14.37 -9.56 2.74
CA VAL A 69 13.25 -8.68 2.39
C VAL A 69 13.62 -7.25 2.75
N ALA A 70 13.80 -6.41 1.73
CA ALA A 70 13.97 -4.97 1.88
C ALA A 70 12.66 -4.24 1.59
N LEU A 71 12.40 -3.17 2.34
CA LEU A 71 11.22 -2.33 2.17
C LEU A 71 11.57 -1.05 1.41
N THR A 72 10.62 -0.52 0.66
CA THR A 72 10.75 0.80 0.03
C THR A 72 10.56 1.89 1.08
N ASP A 73 10.95 3.13 0.76
CA ASP A 73 10.74 4.27 1.65
C ASP A 73 9.31 4.86 1.56
N MET A 74 8.41 4.24 0.79
CA MET A 74 7.06 4.75 0.53
C MET A 74 6.26 4.95 1.82
N VAL A 75 6.22 3.96 2.72
CA VAL A 75 5.49 4.08 4.00
C VAL A 75 6.06 5.22 4.85
N LYS A 76 7.39 5.28 4.97
CA LYS A 76 8.07 6.35 5.73
C LYS A 76 7.77 7.73 5.14
N GLU A 77 7.72 7.85 3.83
CA GLU A 77 7.41 9.12 3.17
C GLU A 77 5.95 9.53 3.38
N ALA A 78 5.02 8.60 3.27
CA ALA A 78 3.60 8.82 3.53
C ALA A 78 3.39 9.30 4.99
N HIS A 79 3.98 8.61 5.95
CA HIS A 79 3.91 8.99 7.37
C HIS A 79 4.51 10.35 7.67
N ARG A 80 5.62 10.74 7.00
CA ARG A 80 6.18 12.10 7.11
C ARG A 80 5.22 13.19 6.66
N GLN A 81 4.24 12.85 5.82
CA GLN A 81 3.19 13.75 5.34
C GLN A 81 1.85 13.54 6.06
N HIS A 82 1.84 12.79 7.17
CA HIS A 82 0.64 12.44 7.94
C HIS A 82 -0.42 11.63 7.17
N LEU A 83 -0.01 10.92 6.13
CA LEU A 83 -0.88 10.01 5.38
C LEU A 83 -0.91 8.63 6.04
N VAL A 84 -2.10 8.10 6.29
CA VAL A 84 -2.24 6.68 6.68
C VAL A 84 -1.96 5.77 5.49
N VAL A 85 -1.42 4.58 5.73
CA VAL A 85 -1.05 3.61 4.68
C VAL A 85 -1.83 2.31 4.84
N HIS A 86 -2.65 1.98 3.85
CA HIS A 86 -3.50 0.79 3.82
C HIS A 86 -3.28 -0.04 2.55
N PRO A 87 -2.22 -0.87 2.46
CA PRO A 87 -1.94 -1.61 1.24
C PRO A 87 -2.96 -2.72 0.97
N TYR A 88 -3.09 -3.11 -0.29
CA TYR A 88 -3.94 -4.20 -0.75
C TYR A 88 -3.16 -5.19 -1.64
N THR A 89 -3.56 -6.45 -1.81
CA THR A 89 -4.46 -7.26 -0.97
C THR A 89 -3.67 -8.45 -0.43
N VAL A 90 -3.68 -8.67 0.89
CA VAL A 90 -3.09 -9.86 1.47
C VAL A 90 -3.98 -11.08 1.20
N ARG A 91 -3.41 -12.07 0.51
CA ARG A 91 -4.09 -13.30 0.11
C ARG A 91 -3.31 -14.52 0.58
N ALA A 92 -3.91 -15.33 1.46
CA ALA A 92 -3.26 -16.53 2.00
C ALA A 92 -3.10 -17.65 0.97
N ASP A 93 -3.86 -17.62 -0.11
CA ASP A 93 -3.82 -18.55 -1.24
C ASP A 93 -2.92 -18.08 -2.40
N GLN A 94 -2.42 -16.84 -2.33
CA GLN A 94 -1.57 -16.22 -3.36
C GLN A 94 -0.45 -15.42 -2.70
N LEU A 95 0.42 -16.13 -1.99
CA LEU A 95 1.56 -15.52 -1.29
C LEU A 95 2.73 -15.27 -2.26
N PRO A 96 3.50 -14.19 -2.04
CA PRO A 96 4.71 -13.94 -2.81
C PRO A 96 5.84 -14.88 -2.39
N ASP A 97 6.79 -15.15 -3.30
CA ASP A 97 7.86 -16.14 -3.09
C ASP A 97 8.80 -15.85 -1.90
N TYR A 98 8.81 -14.61 -1.40
CA TYR A 98 9.63 -14.19 -0.26
C TYR A 98 8.98 -14.44 1.12
N VAL A 99 7.77 -15.01 1.17
CA VAL A 99 7.14 -15.48 2.42
C VAL A 99 6.67 -16.92 2.28
N THR A 100 6.74 -17.69 3.36
CA THR A 100 6.29 -19.10 3.37
C THR A 100 4.87 -19.27 3.92
N ASN A 101 4.35 -18.26 4.62
CA ASN A 101 3.01 -18.25 5.17
C ASN A 101 2.48 -16.82 5.32
N VAL A 102 1.17 -16.66 5.45
CA VAL A 102 0.51 -15.35 5.52
C VAL A 102 0.91 -14.53 6.75
N ASN A 103 1.24 -15.17 7.87
CA ASN A 103 1.66 -14.46 9.09
C ASN A 103 3.00 -13.76 8.90
N GLN A 104 3.90 -14.31 8.08
CA GLN A 104 5.14 -13.61 7.70
C GLN A 104 4.85 -12.35 6.86
N LEU A 105 3.84 -12.39 5.99
CA LEU A 105 3.43 -11.22 5.24
C LEU A 105 2.77 -10.18 6.13
N PHE A 106 1.93 -10.59 7.09
CA PHE A 106 1.38 -9.68 8.09
C PHE A 106 2.47 -9.05 8.95
N ASP A 107 3.45 -9.81 9.42
CA ASP A 107 4.60 -9.27 10.17
C ASP A 107 5.41 -8.28 9.32
N LEU A 108 5.66 -8.61 8.05
CA LEU A 108 6.35 -7.73 7.13
C LEU A 108 5.62 -6.39 6.95
N LEU A 109 4.30 -6.41 6.79
CA LEU A 109 3.51 -5.19 6.55
C LEU A 109 3.25 -4.41 7.83
N TYR A 110 2.69 -5.04 8.87
CA TYR A 110 2.35 -4.36 10.11
C TYR A 110 3.57 -3.97 10.94
N ASN A 111 4.53 -4.88 11.13
CA ASN A 111 5.63 -4.66 12.08
C ASN A 111 6.87 -4.06 11.41
N LYS A 112 7.24 -4.53 10.21
CA LYS A 112 8.47 -4.05 9.54
C LYS A 112 8.22 -2.81 8.69
N ALA A 113 7.17 -2.80 7.87
CA ALA A 113 6.80 -1.65 7.07
C ALA A 113 6.09 -0.58 7.90
N GLY A 114 5.32 -1.00 8.91
CA GLY A 114 4.63 -0.10 9.82
C GLY A 114 3.34 0.45 9.22
N VAL A 115 2.61 -0.33 8.42
CA VAL A 115 1.33 0.14 7.85
C VAL A 115 0.26 0.27 8.93
N ASP A 116 -0.64 1.25 8.76
CA ASP A 116 -1.69 1.57 9.75
C ASP A 116 -2.84 0.55 9.75
N GLY A 117 -2.96 -0.19 8.65
CA GLY A 117 -4.00 -1.18 8.36
C GLY A 117 -3.68 -1.83 7.01
N LEU A 118 -4.42 -2.84 6.59
CA LEU A 118 -4.28 -3.43 5.25
C LEU A 118 -5.58 -4.07 4.80
N PHE A 119 -5.72 -4.26 3.49
CA PHE A 119 -6.80 -5.05 2.90
C PHE A 119 -6.38 -6.52 2.79
N SER A 120 -7.28 -7.42 3.20
CA SER A 120 -7.07 -8.87 3.17
C SER A 120 -8.35 -9.57 2.74
N ASP A 121 -8.22 -10.57 1.86
CA ASP A 121 -9.34 -11.46 1.48
C ASP A 121 -9.64 -12.49 2.59
N PHE A 122 -8.78 -12.58 3.60
CA PHE A 122 -8.92 -13.44 4.77
C PHE A 122 -8.94 -12.59 6.05
N PRO A 123 -10.08 -11.93 6.39
CA PRO A 123 -10.17 -11.06 7.55
C PRO A 123 -9.91 -11.78 8.88
N ASP A 124 -10.35 -13.04 9.00
CA ASP A 124 -10.14 -13.90 10.16
C ASP A 124 -8.65 -14.07 10.48
N LYS A 125 -7.82 -14.29 9.46
CA LYS A 125 -6.38 -14.46 9.63
C LYS A 125 -5.68 -13.18 10.07
N ALA A 126 -6.09 -12.04 9.50
CA ALA A 126 -5.54 -10.74 9.89
C ALA A 126 -5.88 -10.41 11.36
N VAL A 127 -7.13 -10.64 11.77
CA VAL A 127 -7.57 -10.42 13.16
C VAL A 127 -6.83 -11.35 14.13
N GLN A 128 -6.73 -12.64 13.81
CA GLN A 128 -6.00 -13.61 14.65
C GLN A 128 -4.53 -13.22 14.82
N PHE A 129 -3.87 -12.77 13.75
CA PHE A 129 -2.49 -12.31 13.81
C PHE A 129 -2.33 -11.13 14.78
N LEU A 130 -3.16 -10.09 14.65
CA LEU A 130 -3.10 -8.91 15.51
C LEU A 130 -3.44 -9.20 16.97
N GLN A 131 -4.39 -10.11 17.24
CA GLN A 131 -4.71 -10.53 18.60
C GLN A 131 -3.53 -11.24 19.26
N GLN A 132 -2.89 -12.18 18.55
CA GLN A 132 -1.71 -12.89 19.05
C GLN A 132 -0.52 -11.95 19.31
N GLU A 133 -0.34 -10.91 18.50
CA GLU A 133 0.68 -9.87 18.72
C GLU A 133 0.34 -9.00 19.94
N GLY A 134 -0.93 -8.61 20.11
CA GLY A 134 -1.38 -7.82 21.26
C GLY A 134 -1.22 -8.55 22.60
N GLU A 135 -1.41 -9.87 22.61
CA GLU A 135 -1.18 -10.72 23.79
C GLU A 135 0.32 -10.91 24.12
N ARG A 136 1.22 -10.62 23.17
CA ARG A 136 2.68 -10.76 23.33
C ARG A 136 3.39 -9.47 23.79
N ARG A 137 2.70 -8.33 23.80
CA ARG A 137 3.22 -7.02 24.21
C ARG A 137 2.84 -6.71 25.65
#